data_AF-A0A1U7WQN4-F1
#
_entry.id   AF-A0A1U7WQN4-F1
#
_cell.length_a   1.000
_cell.length_b   1.000
_cell.length_c   1.000
_cell.angle_alpha   90.00
_cell.angle_beta   90.00
_cell.angle_gamma   90.00
#
_symmetry.space_group_name_H-M   'P 1'
#
loop_
_entity.id
_entity.type
_entity.pdbx_description
1 polymer ?
#
loop_
_entity_poly.entity_id
_entity_poly.type
_entity_poly.pdbx_seq_one_letter_code
_entity_poly.pdbx_strand_id
1 'polypeptide(L)'
;MHMHQLLHLASRRIERKSTELKIMSSRRRRSALKLTPDEISDLVLKLQALLPDSSSRCTSEVPASKTLEETCNYIKMLHSEVDDLSEKLSQKLASTDSILMPVIETLRHL
;
A
#
# COMPACT_ATOMS: atom_id res chain seq x y z
N MET A 1 -22.05 -15.51 -19.67
CA MET A 1 -22.85 -15.27 -18.46
C MET A 1 -22.02 -15.18 -17.16
N HIS A 2 -21.01 -16.03 -16.94
CA HIS A 2 -20.22 -16.05 -15.70
C HIS A 2 -19.41 -14.76 -15.42
N MET A 3 -18.78 -14.17 -16.43
CA MET A 3 -17.93 -12.97 -16.26
C MET A 3 -18.73 -11.72 -15.83
N HIS A 4 -19.98 -11.58 -16.31
CA HIS A 4 -20.87 -10.47 -15.95
C HIS A 4 -21.32 -10.55 -14.48
N GLN A 5 -21.49 -11.77 -13.96
CA GLN A 5 -21.77 -11.99 -12.54
C GLN A 5 -20.57 -11.65 -11.66
N LEU A 6 -19.34 -11.95 -12.11
CA LEU A 6 -18.11 -11.59 -11.40
C LEU A 6 -17.90 -10.08 -11.33
N LEU A 7 -18.12 -9.35 -12.43
CA LEU A 7 -18.04 -7.88 -12.44
C LEU A 7 -19.06 -7.24 -11.50
N HIS A 8 -20.30 -7.73 -11.51
CA HIS A 8 -21.35 -7.23 -10.62
C HIS A 8 -21.06 -7.52 -9.14
N LEU A 9 -20.45 -8.67 -8.82
CA LEU A 9 -19.98 -8.99 -7.47
C LEU A 9 -18.80 -8.12 -7.04
N ALA A 10 -17.89 -7.80 -7.95
CA ALA A 10 -16.76 -6.89 -7.69
C ALA A 10 -17.26 -5.46 -7.40
N SER A 11 -18.18 -4.92 -8.20
CA SER A 11 -18.80 -3.60 -7.97
C SER A 11 -19.50 -3.54 -6.62
N ARG A 12 -20.28 -4.57 -6.25
CA ARG A 12 -20.93 -4.65 -4.94
C ARG A 12 -19.94 -4.75 -3.78
N ARG A 13 -18.77 -5.35 -3.99
CA ARG A 13 -17.72 -5.45 -2.96
C ARG A 13 -16.97 -4.13 -2.77
N ILE A 14 -16.76 -3.38 -3.84
CA ILE A 14 -16.16 -2.03 -3.82
C ILE A 14 -17.10 -1.05 -3.10
N GLU A 15 -18.40 -1.08 -3.39
CA GLU A 15 -19.41 -0.20 -2.75
C GLU A 15 -19.49 -0.43 -1.23
N ARG A 16 -19.43 -1.69 -0.79
CA ARG A 16 -19.43 -2.05 0.64
C ARG A 16 -18.17 -1.57 1.37
N LYS A 17 -17.00 -1.70 0.74
CA LYS A 17 -15.75 -1.15 1.30
C LYS A 17 -15.81 0.38 1.41
N SER A 18 -16.42 1.07 0.44
CA SER A 18 -16.61 2.53 0.46
C SER A 18 -17.51 2.98 1.63
N THR A 19 -18.62 2.27 1.87
CA THR A 19 -19.52 2.59 2.99
C THR A 19 -18.91 2.26 4.36
N GLU A 20 -18.13 1.18 4.48
CA GLU A 20 -17.37 0.86 5.69
C GLU A 20 -16.33 1.93 6.02
N LEU A 21 -15.54 2.39 5.03
CA LEU A 21 -14.58 3.47 5.20
C LEU A 21 -15.26 4.77 5.66
N LYS A 22 -16.46 5.07 5.13
CA LYS A 22 -17.27 6.22 5.54
C LYS A 22 -17.76 6.11 6.98
N ILE A 23 -18.25 4.94 7.41
CA ILE A 23 -18.73 4.70 8.78
C ILE A 23 -17.58 4.75 9.81
N MET A 24 -16.40 4.25 9.46
CA MET A 24 -15.21 4.31 10.32
C MET A 24 -14.73 5.75 10.56
N SER A 25 -14.88 6.66 9.57
CA SER A 25 -14.51 8.07 9.70
C SER A 25 -15.33 8.83 10.77
N SER A 26 -16.59 8.46 10.97
CA SER A 26 -17.49 9.11 11.94
C SER A 26 -17.26 8.67 13.38
N ARG A 27 -16.74 7.46 13.63
CA ARG A 27 -16.47 6.97 15.00
C ARG A 27 -15.12 7.42 15.57
N ARG A 28 -14.16 7.84 14.74
CA ARG A 28 -12.84 8.31 15.21
C ARG A 28 -12.81 9.69 15.84
N ARG A 29 -13.90 10.48 15.77
CA ARG A 29 -13.89 11.88 16.26
C ARG A 29 -14.00 12.08 17.77
N ARG A 30 -14.12 11.01 18.59
CA ARG A 30 -14.31 11.14 20.06
C ARG A 30 -13.11 10.78 20.93
N SER A 31 -11.97 10.49 20.32
CA SER A 31 -10.67 10.47 21.00
C SER A 31 -9.69 11.26 20.16
N ALA A 32 -9.90 12.58 20.06
CA ALA A 32 -8.77 13.46 19.84
C ALA A 32 -7.88 13.27 21.08
N LEU A 33 -6.91 12.35 20.99
CA LEU A 33 -5.82 12.26 21.94
C LEU A 33 -5.34 13.70 22.13
N LYS A 34 -5.40 14.20 23.36
CA LYS A 34 -4.76 15.47 23.72
C LYS A 34 -3.25 15.22 23.63
N LEU A 35 -2.74 15.11 22.41
CA LEU A 35 -1.33 14.99 22.15
C LEU A 35 -0.69 16.30 22.55
N THR A 36 0.32 16.23 23.41
CA THR A 36 1.11 17.40 23.76
C THR A 36 1.92 17.85 22.53
N PRO A 37 2.30 19.13 22.44
CA PRO A 37 3.18 19.61 21.38
C PRO A 37 4.48 18.80 21.26
N ASP A 38 5.03 18.35 22.40
CA ASP A 38 6.24 17.52 22.45
C ASP A 38 6.00 16.14 21.83
N GLU A 39 4.86 15.49 22.14
CA GLU A 39 4.49 14.21 21.51
C GLU A 39 4.29 14.34 20.00
N ILE A 40 3.74 15.48 19.54
CA ILE A 40 3.60 15.78 18.10
C ILE A 40 4.98 15.95 17.46
N SER A 41 5.89 16.69 18.10
CA SER A 41 7.26 16.89 17.64
C SER A 41 8.02 15.57 17.52
N ASP A 42 7.97 14.73 18.56
CA ASP A 42 8.59 13.40 18.57
C ASP A 42 8.06 12.51 17.44
N LEU A 43 6.76 12.58 17.16
CA LEU A 43 6.16 11.81 16.08
C LEU A 43 6.62 12.30 14.71
N VAL A 44 6.72 13.62 14.52
CA VAL A 44 7.24 14.23 13.29
C VAL A 44 8.70 13.83 13.07
N LEU A 45 9.54 13.83 14.11
CA LEU A 45 10.94 13.38 14.02
C LEU A 45 11.04 11.91 13.62
N LYS A 46 10.20 11.03 14.20
CA LYS A 46 10.13 9.62 13.82
C LYS A 46 9.71 9.44 12.35
N LEU A 47 8.75 10.22 11.88
CA LEU A 47 8.33 10.18 10.48
C LEU A 47 9.44 10.65 9.54
N GLN A 48 10.14 11.74 9.90
CA GLN A 48 11.29 12.20 9.13
C GLN A 48 12.33 11.09 8.99
N ALA A 49 12.71 10.42 10.08
CA ALA A 49 13.72 9.36 10.04
C ALA A 49 13.40 8.17 9.11
N LEU A 50 12.13 7.99 8.72
CA LEU A 50 11.69 6.94 7.79
C LEU A 50 11.73 7.38 6.32
N LEU A 51 11.93 8.68 6.05
CA LEU A 51 12.01 9.20 4.69
C LEU A 51 13.42 9.02 4.11
N PRO A 52 13.54 8.70 2.81
CA PRO A 52 14.80 8.37 2.16
C PRO A 52 15.85 9.51 2.17
N ASP A 53 15.41 10.78 2.19
CA ASP A 53 16.30 11.96 2.16
C ASP A 53 16.32 12.73 3.49
N SER A 54 16.07 12.05 4.60
CA SER A 54 15.86 12.71 5.90
C SER A 54 17.14 13.16 6.60
N SER A 55 18.29 12.52 6.33
CA SER A 55 19.52 12.77 7.10
C SER A 55 20.10 14.18 6.92
N SER A 56 19.85 14.84 5.78
CA SER A 56 20.28 16.22 5.54
C SER A 56 19.26 17.27 6.01
N ARG A 57 18.04 16.83 6.37
CA ARG A 57 16.91 17.71 6.71
C ARG A 57 16.72 17.89 8.21
N CYS A 58 17.32 17.03 9.04
CA CYS A 58 17.21 17.12 10.50
C CYS A 58 17.68 18.46 11.10
N THR A 59 18.43 19.28 10.35
CA THR A 59 18.93 20.59 10.81
C THR A 59 18.05 21.78 10.38
N SER A 60 17.10 21.58 9.47
CA SER A 60 16.17 22.62 9.01
C SER A 60 14.78 22.28 9.52
N GLU A 61 14.11 23.24 10.15
CA GLU A 61 12.77 23.05 10.69
C GLU A 61 11.77 22.82 9.54
N VAL A 62 11.59 21.56 9.14
CA VAL A 62 10.61 21.17 8.13
C VAL A 62 9.23 21.18 8.78
N PRO A 63 8.25 21.90 8.21
CA PRO A 63 6.90 21.92 8.74
C PRO A 63 6.31 20.51 8.90
N ALA A 64 5.60 20.27 10.00
CA ALA A 64 4.95 18.99 10.27
C ALA A 64 4.01 18.56 9.12
N SER A 65 3.29 19.51 8.53
CA SER A 65 2.42 19.26 7.36
C SER A 65 3.19 18.71 6.16
N LYS A 66 4.36 19.27 5.87
CA LYS A 66 5.23 18.82 4.78
C LYS A 66 5.81 17.43 5.06
N THR A 67 6.25 17.18 6.30
CA THR A 67 6.71 15.84 6.71
C THR A 67 5.61 14.80 6.51
N LEU A 68 4.38 15.11 6.91
CA LEU A 68 3.23 14.23 6.74
C LEU A 68 2.90 13.98 5.27
N GLU A 69 2.94 15.02 4.44
CA GLU A 69 2.73 14.92 2.99
C GLU A 69 3.79 14.02 2.33
N GLU A 70 5.08 14.28 2.61
CA GLU A 70 6.19 13.48 2.09
C GLU A 70 6.07 12.02 2.53
N THR A 71 5.70 11.77 3.80
CA THR A 71 5.43 10.42 4.31
C THR A 71 4.29 9.74 3.55
N CYS A 72 3.17 10.44 3.34
CA CYS A 72 2.04 9.88 2.61
C CYS A 72 2.40 9.55 1.16
N ASN A 73 3.18 10.41 0.52
CA ASN A 73 3.65 10.19 -0.85
C ASN A 73 4.62 9.01 -0.92
N TYR A 74 5.53 8.88 0.05
CA TYR A 74 6.45 7.75 0.12
C TYR A 74 5.72 6.42 0.32
N ILE A 75 4.70 6.37 1.21
CA ILE A 75 3.84 5.19 1.37
C ILE A 75 3.16 4.81 0.05
N LYS A 76 2.64 5.79 -0.71
CA LYS A 76 2.03 5.52 -2.02
C LYS A 76 3.03 4.94 -3.01
N MET A 77 4.25 5.49 -3.04
CA MET A 77 5.33 4.96 -3.90
C MET A 77 5.69 3.53 -3.52
N LEU A 78 5.86 3.24 -2.23
CA LEU A 78 6.14 1.88 -1.75
C LEU A 78 5.03 0.89 -2.14
N HIS A 79 3.77 1.28 -2.03
CA HIS A 79 2.66 0.44 -2.50
C HIS A 79 2.74 0.15 -4.00
N SER A 80 3.00 1.18 -4.81
CA SER A 80 3.18 1.01 -6.26
C SER A 80 4.37 0.10 -6.59
N GLU A 81 5.48 0.25 -5.89
CA GLU A 81 6.67 -0.58 -6.09
C GLU A 81 6.39 -2.05 -5.72
N VAL A 82 5.68 -2.28 -4.61
CA VAL A 82 5.24 -3.63 -4.22
C VAL A 82 4.33 -4.25 -5.29
N ASP A 83 3.35 -3.49 -5.79
CA ASP A 83 2.44 -3.96 -6.84
C ASP A 83 3.19 -4.29 -8.14
N ASP A 84 4.08 -3.40 -8.59
CA ASP A 84 4.90 -3.59 -9.80
C ASP A 84 5.84 -4.79 -9.68
N LEU A 85 6.49 -4.95 -8.53
CA LEU A 85 7.37 -6.08 -8.25
C LEU A 85 6.58 -7.39 -8.19
N SER A 86 5.40 -7.37 -7.58
CA SER A 86 4.49 -8.53 -7.50
C SER A 86 4.03 -8.96 -8.89
N GLU A 87 3.68 -8.02 -9.77
CA GLU A 87 3.31 -8.32 -11.16
C GLU A 87 4.49 -8.92 -11.93
N LYS A 88 5.65 -8.27 -11.88
CA LYS A 88 6.87 -8.76 -12.56
C LYS A 88 7.25 -10.17 -12.10
N LEU A 89 7.14 -10.44 -10.80
CA LEU A 89 7.41 -11.76 -10.24
C LEU A 89 6.39 -12.79 -10.76
N SER A 90 5.10 -12.43 -10.76
CA SER A 90 4.02 -13.30 -11.27
C SER A 90 4.22 -13.65 -12.75
N GLN A 91 4.62 -12.67 -13.57
CA GLN A 91 4.93 -12.88 -14.98
C GLN A 91 6.14 -13.80 -15.18
N LYS A 92 7.20 -13.65 -14.37
CA LYS A 92 8.38 -14.52 -14.42
C LYS A 92 8.05 -15.96 -14.03
N LEU A 93 7.22 -16.15 -13.01
CA LEU A 93 6.75 -17.47 -12.59
C LEU A 93 5.87 -18.11 -13.65
N ALA A 94 4.89 -17.38 -14.20
CA ALA A 94 4.03 -17.88 -15.27
C ALA A 94 4.82 -18.25 -16.55
N SER A 95 5.85 -17.47 -16.87
CA SER A 95 6.75 -17.77 -18.01
C SER A 95 7.53 -19.06 -17.76
N THR A 96 8.00 -19.27 -16.53
CA THR A 96 8.71 -20.51 -16.16
C THR A 96 7.78 -21.71 -16.19
N ASP A 97 6.56 -21.58 -15.64
CA ASP A 97 5.56 -22.64 -15.66
C ASP A 97 5.12 -22.99 -17.10
N SER A 98 4.94 -21.98 -17.97
CA SER A 98 4.59 -22.20 -19.37
C SER A 98 5.67 -22.96 -20.14
N ILE A 99 6.94 -22.88 -19.72
CA ILE A 99 8.05 -23.59 -20.36
C ILE A 99 8.24 -24.97 -19.72
N LEU A 100 8.18 -25.05 -18.39
CA LEU A 100 8.52 -26.24 -17.63
C LEU A 100 7.38 -27.25 -17.56
N MET A 101 6.12 -26.81 -17.48
CA MET A 101 4.96 -27.71 -17.39
C MET A 101 4.80 -28.62 -18.62
N PRO A 102 4.92 -28.13 -19.87
CA PRO A 102 4.87 -29.00 -21.05
C PRO A 102 6.01 -30.02 -21.09
N VAL A 103 7.20 -29.64 -20.64
CA VAL A 103 8.38 -30.52 -20.60
C VAL A 103 8.19 -31.62 -19.56
N ILE A 104 7.70 -31.28 -18.36
CA ILE A 104 7.38 -32.25 -17.32
C ILE A 104 6.30 -33.22 -17.79
N GLU A 105 5.25 -32.73 -18.47
CA GLU A 105 4.19 -33.60 -19.00
C GLU A 105 4.72 -34.56 -20.08
N THR A 106 5.60 -34.06 -20.96
CA THR A 106 6.24 -34.89 -21.99
C THR A 106 7.08 -36.01 -21.36
N LEU A 107 7.81 -35.72 -20.28
CA LEU A 107 8.61 -36.71 -19.55
C LEU A 107 7.76 -37.72 -18.77
N ARG A 108 6.54 -37.36 -18.36
CA ARG A 108 5.62 -38.26 -17.64
C ARG A 108 5.05 -39.36 -18.53
N HIS A 109 5.08 -39.16 -19.84
CA HIS A 109 4.57 -40.10 -20.85
C HIS A 109 5.66 -41.01 -21.46
N LEU A 110 6.89 -40.91 -20.98
CA LEU A 110 8.02 -41.81 -21.29
C LEU A 110 8.19 -42.86 -20.18
#